data_AF-A0A510HKU8-F1
#
_entry.id   AF-A0A510HKU8-F1
#
_cell.length_a   1.000
_cell.length_b   1.000
_cell.length_c   1.000
_cell.angle_alpha   90.00
_cell.angle_beta   90.00
_cell.angle_gamma   90.00
#
_symmetry.space_group_name_H-M   'P 1'
#
loop_
_entity.id
_entity.type
_entity.pdbx_description
1 polymer ?
#
loop_
_entity_poly.entity_id
_entity_poly.type
_entity_poly.pdbx_seq_one_letter_code
_entity_poly.pdbx_strand_id
1 'polypeptide(L)' 'MKLSRRQCNLLLGMGVVMLFFWVTRGYTWYANDLQSDPYLALLHLPIIIISLAIGVYLTYLGLKGRREG' A
#
# COMPACT_ATOMS: atom_id res chain seq x y z
N MET A 1 -10.00 9.21 18.50
CA MET A 1 -10.51 7.81 18.61
C MET A 1 -9.40 6.96 19.18
N LYS A 2 -9.56 6.36 20.37
CA LYS A 2 -8.59 5.38 20.89
C LYS A 2 -8.82 4.05 20.17
N LEU A 3 -7.94 3.70 19.26
CA LEU A 3 -7.98 2.40 18.57
C LEU A 3 -7.59 1.29 19.56
N SER A 4 -8.34 0.20 19.58
CA SER A 4 -7.96 -1.00 20.35
C SER A 4 -6.66 -1.60 19.82
N ARG A 5 -5.83 -2.20 20.68
CA ARG A 5 -4.60 -2.92 20.28
C ARG A 5 -4.85 -3.93 19.16
N ARG A 6 -6.02 -4.60 19.16
CA ARG A 6 -6.42 -5.55 18.12
C ARG A 6 -6.67 -4.85 16.77
N GLN A 7 -7.33 -3.69 16.79
CA GLN A 7 -7.58 -2.89 15.58
C GLN A 7 -6.27 -2.33 15.01
N CYS A 8 -5.32 -1.93 15.86
CA CYS A 8 -4.00 -1.48 15.40
C CYS A 8 -3.22 -2.60 14.71
N ASN A 9 -3.24 -3.82 15.25
CA ASN A 9 -2.60 -4.97 14.61
C ASN A 9 -3.27 -5.36 13.29
N LEU A 10 -4.60 -5.23 13.19
CA LEU A 10 -5.32 -5.45 11.93
C LEU A 10 -4.95 -4.40 10.88
N LEU A 11 -4.93 -3.12 11.24
CA LEU A 11 -4.52 -2.03 10.33
C LEU A 11 -3.08 -2.19 9.86
N LEU A 12 -2.18 -2.57 10.77
CA LEU A 12 -0.78 -2.84 10.45
C LEU A 12 -0.64 -4.04 9.52
N GLY A 13 -1.33 -5.14 9.80
CA GLY A 13 -1.32 -6.33 8.95
C GLY A 13 -1.87 -6.05 7.56
N MET A 14 -3.02 -5.38 7.47
CA MET A 14 -3.62 -4.98 6.20
C MET A 14 -2.72 -4.04 5.41
N GLY A 15 -2.11 -3.05 6.07
CA GLY A 15 -1.17 -2.13 5.44
C GLY A 15 0.05 -2.85 4.86
N VAL A 16 0.67 -3.75 5.62
CA VAL A 16 1.83 -4.53 5.18
C VAL A 16 1.49 -5.44 4.00
N VAL A 17 0.37 -6.17 4.06
CA VAL A 17 -0.07 -7.04 2.96
C VAL A 17 -0.36 -6.20 1.72
N MET A 18 -1.08 -5.09 1.87
CA MET A 18 -1.36 -4.18 0.75
C MET A 18 -0.08 -3.65 0.12
N LEU A 19 0.89 -3.20 0.92
CA LEU A 19 2.19 -2.74 0.42
C LEU A 19 2.92 -3.84 -0.34
N PHE A 20 2.94 -5.07 0.17
CA PHE A 20 3.59 -6.19 -0.51
C PHE A 20 2.99 -6.44 -1.90
N PHE A 21 1.65 -6.51 -2.01
CA PHE A 21 0.96 -6.72 -3.29
C PHE A 21 1.13 -5.54 -4.25
N TRP A 22 1.09 -4.30 -3.77
CA TRP A 22 1.19 -3.15 -4.65
C TRP A 22 2.64 -2.83 -5.06
N VAL A 23 3.63 -3.16 -4.24
CA VAL A 23 5.06 -3.08 -4.62
C VAL A 23 5.37 -4.12 -5.69
N THR A 24 4.92 -5.37 -5.52
CA THR A 24 5.08 -6.41 -6.55
C THR A 24 4.35 -6.04 -7.84
N ARG A 25 3.13 -5.48 -7.76
CA ARG A 25 2.43 -4.94 -8.93
C ARG A 25 3.20 -3.79 -9.58
N GLY A 26 3.74 -2.86 -8.81
CA GLY A 26 4.57 -1.76 -9.30
C GLY A 26 5.82 -2.26 -10.03
N TYR A 27 6.46 -3.31 -9.52
CA TYR A 27 7.57 -3.97 -10.21
C TYR A 27 7.13 -4.61 -11.53
N THR A 28 6.01 -5.35 -11.54
CA THR A 28 5.50 -5.96 -12.79
C THR A 28 5.13 -4.90 -13.82
N TRP A 29 4.59 -3.77 -13.38
CA TRP A 29 4.27 -2.63 -14.25
C TRP A 29 5.53 -2.02 -14.86
N TYR A 30 6.58 -1.79 -14.04
CA TYR A 30 7.84 -1.24 -14.51
C TYR A 30 8.57 -2.18 -15.49
N ALA A 31 8.54 -3.49 -15.22
CA ALA A 31 9.25 -4.48 -16.02
C ALA A 31 8.49 -4.89 -17.30
N ASN A 32 7.15 -4.91 -17.28
CA ASN A 32 6.34 -5.44 -18.39
C ASN A 32 5.51 -4.34 -19.05
N ASP A 33 4.62 -3.68 -18.30
CA ASP A 33 3.62 -2.76 -18.86
C ASP A 33 4.27 -1.54 -19.53
N LEU A 34 5.36 -1.01 -18.93
CA LEU A 34 6.09 0.13 -19.51
C LEU A 34 6.75 -0.21 -20.85
N GLN A 35 7.15 -1.46 -21.05
CA GLN A 35 7.81 -1.91 -22.28
C GLN A 35 6.80 -2.32 -23.36
N SER A 36 5.65 -2.87 -22.97
CA SER A 36 4.65 -3.36 -23.92
C SER A 36 3.72 -2.27 -24.44
N ASP A 37 3.16 -1.45 -23.55
CA ASP A 37 2.12 -0.46 -23.91
C ASP A 37 2.20 0.78 -23.00
N PRO A 38 3.06 1.76 -23.35
CA PRO A 38 3.36 2.90 -22.48
C PRO A 38 2.14 3.74 -22.11
N TYR A 39 1.15 3.84 -22.99
CA TYR A 39 -0.07 4.62 -22.74
C TYR A 39 -0.95 4.00 -21.65
N LEU A 40 -1.17 2.68 -21.72
CA LEU A 40 -1.90 1.95 -20.67
C LEU A 40 -1.10 1.93 -19.38
N ALA A 41 0.23 1.84 -19.46
CA ALA A 41 1.10 1.92 -18.30
C ALA A 41 0.91 3.25 -17.54
N LEU A 42 0.85 4.38 -18.24
CA LEU A 42 0.63 5.70 -17.61
C LEU A 42 -0.73 5.81 -16.89
N LEU A 43 -1.76 5.08 -17.34
CA LEU A 43 -3.07 5.04 -16.67
C LEU A 43 -3.05 4.20 -15.38
N HIS A 44 -2.23 3.15 -15.33
CA HIS A 44 -2.13 2.27 -14.16
C HIS A 44 -1.23 2.84 -13.06
N LEU A 45 -0.27 3.69 -13.42
CA LEU A 45 0.68 4.30 -12.50
C LEU A 45 -0.01 5.08 -11.36
N PRO A 46 -1.02 5.94 -11.59
CA PRO A 46 -1.75 6.62 -10.52
C PRO A 46 -2.40 5.66 -9.51
N ILE A 47 -2.97 4.56 -9.98
CA ILE A 47 -3.63 3.56 -9.13
C ILE A 47 -2.59 2.89 -8.22
N ILE A 48 -1.41 2.58 -8.76
CA ILE A 48 -0.30 2.02 -7.99
C ILE A 48 0.17 3.01 -6.92
N ILE A 49 0.36 4.29 -7.27
CA ILE A 49 0.79 5.32 -6.32
C ILE A 49 -0.23 5.51 -5.19
N ILE A 50 -1.52 5.68 -5.52
CA ILE A 50 -2.57 5.88 -4.52
C ILE A 50 -2.65 4.69 -3.58
N SER A 51 -2.58 3.47 -4.13
CA SER A 51 -2.66 2.26 -3.33
C SER A 51 -1.45 2.08 -2.42
N LEU A 52 -0.25 2.43 -2.88
CA LEU A 52 0.94 2.47 -2.04
C LEU A 52 0.79 3.51 -0.92
N ALA A 53 0.30 4.71 -1.23
CA ALA A 53 0.08 5.75 -0.24
C ALA A 53 -0.91 5.31 0.85
N ILE A 54 -2.01 4.66 0.46
CA ILE A 54 -2.98 4.08 1.41
C ILE A 54 -2.33 2.99 2.27
N GLY A 55 -1.57 2.08 1.66
CA GLY A 55 -0.86 1.02 2.38
C GLY A 55 0.14 1.56 3.41
N VAL A 56 0.91 2.59 3.05
CA VAL A 56 1.83 3.30 3.96
C VAL A 56 1.05 3.95 5.08
N TYR A 57 -0.06 4.63 4.76
CA TYR A 57 -0.89 5.31 5.76
C TYR A 57 -1.52 4.34 6.77
N LEU A 58 -2.06 3.21 6.31
CA LEU A 58 -2.60 2.17 7.18
C LEU A 58 -1.52 1.56 8.08
N THR A 59 -0.34 1.31 7.53
CA THR A 59 0.81 0.82 8.29
C THR A 59 1.25 1.84 9.35
N TYR A 60 1.30 3.12 8.98
CA TYR A 60 1.62 4.21 9.90
C TYR A 60 0.60 4.33 11.03
N LEU A 61 -0.70 4.26 10.73
CA LEU A 61 -1.76 4.27 11.74
C LEU A 61 -1.65 3.07 12.69
N GLY A 62 -1.39 1.88 12.15
CA GLY A 62 -1.15 0.68 12.96
C GLY A 62 0.07 0.83 13.89
N LEU A 63 1.16 1.42 13.40
CA LEU A 63 2.36 1.70 14.20
C LEU A 63 2.11 2.77 15.27
N LYS A 64 1.46 3.87 14.91
CA LYS A 64 1.13 4.96 15.83
C LYS A 64 0.20 4.50 16.94
N GLY A 65 -0.86 3.77 16.59
CA GLY A 65 -1.80 3.24 17.57
C GLY A 65 -1.19 2.20 18.53
N ARG A 66 -0.11 1.51 18.13
CA ARG A 66 0.69 0.68 19.05
C ARG A 66 1.53 1.47 20.05
N ARG A 67 1.95 2.69 19.71
CA ARG A 67 2.76 3.55 20.60
C ARG A 67 1.91 4.27 21.64
N GLU A 68 0.63 4.50 21.34
CA GLU A 68 -0.31 5.22 22.20
C GLU A 68 -1.15 4.31 23.13
N GLY A 69 -1.03 2.98 23.00
CA GLY A 69 -1.95 2.01 23.64
C GLY A 69 -1.31 0.90 24.47
#